data_AF-A0A2G6VPG4-F1
#
_entry.id   AF-A0A2G6VPG4-F1
#
_cell.length_a   1.000
_cell.length_b   1.000
_cell.length_c   1.000
_cell.angle_alpha   90.00
_cell.angle_beta   90.00
_cell.angle_gamma   90.00
#
_symmetry.space_group_name_H-M   'P 1'
#
loop_
_entity.id
_entity.type
_entity.pdbx_description
1 polymer ?
#
loop_
_entity_poly.entity_id
_entity_poly.type
_entity_poly.pdbx_seq_one_letter_code
_entity_poly.pdbx_strand_id
1 'polypeptide(L)'
;MQKTTLLFSIFFLILSSCGVKTTQALISDGNYDGAIDRAVEALRTKKDSKGKQDYVYLLEEAFAKAKERDLRDLDLMIKEATPTNAERVYNTYLQLNNRQEKIRPLLPLPLLKQGKNASFNFDNYSNQIISSKIALTRYLYENALTLLKSNNKLDFRKAYDDLTYLEKISPNYKNSKKLIDDAQFKGTDFVDVYAKNQTNMVIPKMLQDDLLDFKTYGLNDKWTVYHSARQKNVTYDYSLIINFRQINISPEQMKEKEFIKERQIKDGMKTLLDSRGRPVKDSLGKEIKVDNYRMLRANVYEFRQFKSCQVTAVVDYVDVRTNQLLQSFPVTSEYFFENVYSTYKGDRNACDDNYISYFTKRAVPFPNNEQMVYDTGEDLKAKIKDIIVRNKFR
;
A
#
# COMPACT_ATOMS: atom_id res chain seq x y z
N MET A 1 -8.41 54.76 -6.84
CA MET A 1 -7.84 53.73 -7.74
C MET A 1 -6.31 53.64 -7.72
N GLN A 2 -5.54 54.63 -7.22
CA GLN A 2 -4.07 54.57 -7.18
C GLN A 2 -3.46 53.64 -6.10
N LYS A 3 -4.17 53.34 -5.00
CA LYS A 3 -3.64 52.50 -3.90
C LYS A 3 -3.71 50.99 -4.19
N THR A 4 -4.71 50.55 -4.97
CA THR A 4 -4.89 49.13 -5.34
C THR A 4 -3.94 48.70 -6.46
N THR A 5 -3.58 49.60 -7.38
CA THR A 5 -2.51 49.38 -8.38
C THR A 5 -1.13 49.31 -7.74
N LEU A 6 -0.87 50.09 -6.68
CA LEU A 6 0.39 50.06 -5.94
C LEU A 6 0.59 48.73 -5.19
N LEU A 7 -0.46 48.19 -4.56
CA LEU A 7 -0.42 46.87 -3.91
C LEU A 7 -0.18 45.73 -4.90
N PHE A 8 -0.81 45.78 -6.09
CA PHE A 8 -0.57 44.80 -7.15
C PHE A 8 0.86 44.89 -7.73
N SER A 9 1.43 46.10 -7.85
CA SER A 9 2.83 46.26 -8.27
C SER A 9 3.85 45.76 -7.24
N ILE A 10 3.55 45.93 -5.95
CA ILE A 10 4.40 45.44 -4.86
C ILE A 10 4.35 43.91 -4.76
N PHE A 11 3.18 43.29 -4.96
CA PHE A 11 3.04 41.83 -4.98
C PHE A 11 3.80 41.17 -6.15
N PHE A 12 3.78 41.79 -7.34
CA PHE A 12 4.59 41.32 -8.49
C PHE A 12 6.10 41.45 -8.27
N LEU A 13 6.56 42.48 -7.56
CA LEU A 13 7.98 42.69 -7.22
C LEU A 13 8.52 41.64 -6.22
N ILE A 14 7.68 41.16 -5.29
CA ILE A 14 8.07 40.16 -4.28
C ILE A 14 8.21 38.77 -4.92
N LEU A 15 7.34 38.41 -5.87
CA LEU A 15 7.40 37.11 -6.58
C LEU A 15 8.64 36.99 -7.48
N SER A 16 9.08 38.08 -8.12
CA SER A 16 10.30 38.06 -8.94
C SER A 16 11.59 38.05 -8.11
N SER A 17 11.59 38.68 -6.93
CA SER A 17 12.78 38.73 -6.05
C SER A 17 13.03 37.40 -5.33
N CYS A 18 11.98 36.65 -4.99
CA CYS A 18 12.11 35.37 -4.28
C CYS A 18 12.87 34.33 -5.13
N GLY A 19 12.55 34.24 -6.44
CA GLY A 19 13.19 33.27 -7.33
C GLY A 19 14.69 33.47 -7.51
N VAL A 20 15.16 34.71 -7.67
CA VAL A 20 16.59 35.03 -7.83
C VAL A 20 17.36 34.72 -6.55
N LYS A 21 16.82 35.12 -5.38
CA LYS A 21 17.43 34.85 -4.08
C LYS A 21 17.54 33.35 -3.81
N THR A 22 16.52 32.56 -4.16
CA THR A 22 16.58 31.10 -4.05
C THR A 22 17.66 30.51 -4.96
N THR A 23 17.76 30.97 -6.22
CA THR A 23 18.83 30.50 -7.11
C THR A 23 20.23 30.86 -6.59
N GLN A 24 20.41 32.05 -6.02
CA GLN A 24 21.66 32.45 -5.37
C GLN A 24 21.99 31.55 -4.16
N ALA A 25 21.00 31.26 -3.31
CA ALA A 25 21.17 30.37 -2.16
C ALA A 25 21.62 28.97 -2.61
N LEU A 26 21.03 28.42 -3.67
CA LEU A 26 21.44 27.12 -4.22
C LEU A 26 22.91 27.10 -4.68
N ILE A 27 23.42 28.20 -5.26
CA ILE A 27 24.83 28.31 -5.62
C ILE A 27 25.70 28.36 -4.35
N SER A 28 25.30 29.16 -3.36
CA SER A 28 26.02 29.27 -2.08
C SER A 28 26.06 27.94 -1.32
N ASP A 29 25.00 27.13 -1.41
CA ASP A 29 24.88 25.81 -0.80
C ASP A 29 25.61 24.70 -1.60
N GLY A 30 26.21 25.04 -2.74
CA GLY A 30 26.89 24.08 -3.63
C GLY A 30 25.95 23.23 -4.50
N ASN A 31 24.64 23.50 -4.48
CA ASN A 31 23.65 22.88 -5.35
C ASN A 31 23.58 23.59 -6.71
N TYR A 32 24.67 23.48 -7.48
CA TYR A 32 24.80 24.13 -8.77
C TYR A 32 23.80 23.60 -9.81
N ASP A 33 23.50 22.30 -9.81
CA ASP A 33 22.53 21.69 -10.72
C ASP A 33 21.12 22.26 -10.51
N GLY A 34 20.69 22.40 -9.25
CA GLY A 34 19.43 23.07 -8.92
C GLY A 34 19.41 24.54 -9.34
N ALA A 35 20.53 25.25 -9.19
CA ALA A 35 20.65 26.64 -9.63
C ALA A 35 20.54 26.77 -11.16
N ILE A 36 21.23 25.89 -11.91
CA ILE A 36 21.15 25.79 -13.37
C ILE A 36 19.71 25.52 -13.80
N ASP A 37 19.04 24.53 -13.21
CA ASP A 37 17.67 24.17 -13.59
C ASP A 37 16.69 25.33 -13.39
N ARG A 38 16.78 26.03 -12.25
CA ARG A 38 15.94 27.21 -12.00
C ARG A 38 16.24 28.36 -12.96
N ALA A 39 17.52 28.61 -13.24
CA ALA A 39 17.91 29.69 -14.15
C ALA A 39 17.49 29.38 -15.59
N VAL A 40 17.69 28.15 -16.06
CA VAL A 40 17.22 27.68 -17.37
C VAL A 40 15.71 27.83 -17.49
N GLU A 41 14.94 27.40 -16.49
CA GLU A 41 13.48 27.53 -16.49
C GLU A 41 13.05 29.01 -16.53
N ALA A 42 13.67 29.85 -15.70
CA ALA A 42 13.38 31.28 -15.67
C ALA A 42 13.70 31.97 -17.01
N LEU A 43 14.69 31.48 -17.75
CA LEU A 43 15.15 32.02 -19.04
C LEU A 43 14.43 31.42 -20.25
N ARG A 44 13.54 30.44 -20.09
CA ARG A 44 12.72 29.92 -21.22
C ARG A 44 11.85 30.98 -21.86
N THR A 45 11.45 32.00 -21.10
CA THR A 45 10.59 33.10 -21.58
C THR A 45 11.27 34.45 -21.38
N LYS A 46 11.23 35.30 -22.42
CA LYS A 46 11.78 36.67 -22.38
C LYS A 46 13.26 36.71 -21.92
N LYS A 47 14.09 35.79 -22.44
CA LYS A 47 15.50 35.61 -22.06
C LYS A 47 16.35 36.90 -22.18
N ASP A 48 15.99 37.79 -23.09
CA ASP A 48 16.71 39.05 -23.35
C ASP A 48 16.19 40.24 -22.51
N SER A 49 15.20 40.02 -21.63
CA SER A 49 14.58 41.11 -20.87
C SER A 49 15.44 41.56 -19.67
N LYS A 50 15.37 42.87 -19.35
CA LYS A 50 16.09 43.46 -18.22
C LYS A 50 15.82 42.75 -16.88
N GLY A 51 14.57 42.32 -16.65
CA GLY A 51 14.16 41.63 -15.42
C GLY A 51 14.66 40.19 -15.28
N LYS A 52 15.31 39.64 -16.31
CA LYS A 52 15.86 38.27 -16.31
C LYS A 52 17.39 38.23 -16.27
N GLN A 53 18.04 39.39 -16.24
CA GLN A 53 19.50 39.49 -16.31
C GLN A 53 20.20 38.77 -15.17
N ASP A 54 19.66 38.84 -13.94
CA ASP A 54 20.26 38.13 -12.79
C ASP A 54 20.35 36.62 -13.03
N TYR A 55 19.34 36.02 -13.67
CA TYR A 55 19.38 34.59 -14.02
C TYR A 55 20.46 34.26 -15.05
N VAL A 56 20.81 35.18 -15.95
CA VAL A 56 21.90 34.96 -16.92
C VAL A 56 23.24 34.91 -16.19
N TYR A 57 23.50 35.83 -15.26
CA TYR A 57 24.71 35.83 -14.43
C TYR A 57 24.79 34.58 -13.54
N LEU A 58 23.69 34.23 -12.88
CA LEU A 58 23.64 33.05 -12.02
C LEU A 58 23.82 31.75 -12.81
N LEU A 59 23.30 31.67 -14.04
CA LEU A 59 23.49 30.52 -14.91
C LEU A 59 24.95 30.37 -15.34
N GLU A 60 25.61 31.46 -15.73
CA GLU A 60 27.03 31.49 -16.09
C GLU A 60 27.90 31.04 -14.90
N GLU A 61 27.66 31.60 -13.71
CA GLU A 61 28.38 31.25 -12.49
C GLU A 61 28.16 29.79 -12.08
N ALA A 62 26.90 29.35 -12.02
CA ALA A 62 26.55 28.00 -11.60
C ALA A 62 27.12 26.95 -12.56
N PHE A 63 27.08 27.21 -13.88
CA PHE A 63 27.68 26.33 -14.87
C PHE A 63 29.20 26.19 -14.67
N ALA A 64 29.91 27.31 -14.51
CA ALA A 64 31.36 27.29 -14.31
C ALA A 64 31.75 26.51 -13.05
N LYS A 65 31.08 26.79 -11.92
CA LYS A 65 31.33 26.10 -10.64
C LYS A 65 30.97 24.61 -10.68
N ALA A 66 29.85 24.25 -11.30
CA ALA A 66 29.46 22.85 -11.48
C ALA A 66 30.48 22.08 -12.30
N LYS A 67 30.90 22.66 -13.44
CA LYS A 67 31.89 22.07 -14.33
C LYS A 67 33.22 21.86 -13.60
N GLU A 68 33.71 22.86 -12.89
CA GLU A 68 34.97 22.78 -12.14
C GLU A 68 34.93 21.69 -11.07
N ARG A 69 33.86 21.66 -10.25
CA ARG A 69 33.67 20.64 -9.21
C ARG A 69 33.74 19.23 -9.80
N ASP A 70 32.93 18.99 -10.82
CA ASP A 70 32.80 17.65 -11.40
C ASP A 70 34.07 17.19 -12.12
N LEU A 71 34.80 18.10 -12.77
CA LEU A 71 36.10 17.78 -13.37
C LEU A 71 37.16 17.46 -12.32
N ARG A 72 37.16 18.17 -11.19
CA ARG A 72 38.04 17.87 -10.05
C ARG A 72 37.71 16.51 -9.42
N ASP A 73 36.42 16.22 -9.24
CA ASP A 73 35.97 14.95 -8.69
C ASP A 73 36.31 13.78 -9.65
N LEU A 74 36.17 13.98 -10.96
CA LEU A 74 36.59 13.03 -11.98
C LEU A 74 38.11 12.76 -11.93
N ASP A 75 38.93 13.80 -11.81
CA ASP A 75 40.39 13.66 -11.70
C ASP A 75 40.76 12.78 -10.49
N LEU A 76 40.13 13.02 -9.33
CA LEU A 76 40.32 12.19 -8.14
C LEU A 76 39.89 10.73 -8.39
N MET A 77 38.65 10.52 -8.84
CA MET A 77 38.08 9.18 -9.03
C MET A 77 38.85 8.34 -10.06
N ILE A 78 39.37 8.96 -11.11
CA ILE A 78 40.16 8.29 -12.15
C ILE A 78 41.54 7.91 -11.59
N LYS A 79 42.17 8.77 -10.79
CA LYS A 79 43.47 8.49 -10.16
C LYS A 79 43.40 7.39 -9.10
N GLU A 80 42.30 7.31 -8.35
CA GLU A 80 42.07 6.23 -7.39
C GLU A 80 41.98 4.86 -8.05
N ALA A 81 41.59 4.80 -9.34
CA ALA A 81 41.49 3.58 -10.14
C ALA A 81 40.67 2.45 -9.49
N THR A 82 39.70 2.80 -8.65
CA THR A 82 38.84 1.82 -7.96
C THR A 82 37.65 1.43 -8.85
N PRO A 83 37.36 0.13 -9.03
CA PRO A 83 36.22 -0.31 -9.82
C PRO A 83 34.87 0.20 -9.30
N THR A 84 34.77 0.48 -8.00
CA THR A 84 33.58 1.03 -7.35
C THR A 84 33.25 2.45 -7.80
N ASN A 85 34.22 3.20 -8.34
CA ASN A 85 33.99 4.54 -8.89
C ASN A 85 33.45 4.52 -10.34
N ALA A 86 33.40 3.36 -11.01
CA ALA A 86 33.05 3.29 -12.43
C ALA A 86 31.67 3.91 -12.73
N GLU A 87 30.68 3.67 -11.87
CA GLU A 87 29.34 4.24 -12.04
C GLU A 87 29.34 5.75 -11.85
N ARG A 88 30.03 6.24 -10.81
CA ARG A 88 30.14 7.67 -10.52
C ARG A 88 30.83 8.41 -11.66
N VAL A 89 31.91 7.86 -12.22
CA VAL A 89 32.63 8.43 -13.35
C VAL A 89 31.71 8.56 -14.57
N TYR A 90 31.01 7.48 -14.95
CA TYR A 90 30.07 7.51 -16.07
C TYR A 90 28.95 8.54 -15.88
N ASN A 91 28.31 8.54 -14.71
CA ASN A 91 27.23 9.46 -14.39
C ASN A 91 27.70 10.92 -14.36
N THR A 92 28.92 11.19 -13.90
CA THR A 92 29.48 12.56 -13.87
C THR A 92 29.72 13.08 -15.28
N TYR A 93 30.25 12.26 -16.20
CA TYR A 93 30.37 12.65 -17.61
C TYR A 93 29.00 12.90 -18.27
N LEU A 94 27.99 12.08 -17.97
CA LEU A 94 26.62 12.34 -18.43
C LEU A 94 26.07 13.65 -17.89
N GLN A 95 26.28 13.96 -16.61
CA GLN A 95 25.84 15.21 -15.99
C GLN A 95 26.52 16.42 -16.64
N LEU A 96 27.85 16.38 -16.83
CA LEU A 96 28.59 17.41 -17.54
C LEU A 96 27.99 17.68 -18.92
N ASN A 97 27.75 16.64 -19.72
CA ASN A 97 27.14 16.80 -21.05
C ASN A 97 25.70 17.34 -20.96
N ASN A 98 24.88 16.80 -20.07
CA ASN A 98 23.48 17.19 -19.90
C ASN A 98 23.32 18.67 -19.53
N ARG A 99 24.22 19.24 -18.71
CA ARG A 99 24.21 20.68 -18.41
C ARG A 99 24.40 21.52 -19.66
N GLN A 100 25.32 21.13 -20.54
CA GLN A 100 25.55 21.83 -21.80
C GLN A 100 24.30 21.77 -22.69
N GLU A 101 23.70 20.58 -22.83
CA GLU A 101 22.48 20.39 -23.63
C GLU A 101 21.26 21.14 -23.08
N LYS A 102 21.18 21.35 -21.76
CA LYS A 102 20.15 22.22 -21.15
C LYS A 102 20.33 23.70 -21.52
N ILE A 103 21.57 24.16 -21.66
CA ILE A 103 21.91 25.58 -21.88
C ILE A 103 21.92 25.92 -23.38
N ARG A 104 22.39 25.01 -24.25
CA ARG A 104 22.51 25.24 -25.71
C ARG A 104 21.28 25.91 -26.35
N PRO A 105 20.02 25.48 -26.08
CA PRO A 105 18.84 26.08 -26.71
C PRO A 105 18.57 27.52 -26.30
N LEU A 106 19.13 27.97 -25.17
CA LEU A 106 18.95 29.34 -24.67
C LEU A 106 19.93 30.32 -25.29
N LEU A 107 21.01 29.86 -25.92
CA LEU A 107 22.03 30.73 -26.48
C LEU A 107 21.54 31.43 -27.78
N PRO A 108 22.04 32.64 -28.08
CA PRO A 108 22.88 33.48 -27.23
C PRO A 108 22.10 34.06 -26.04
N LEU A 109 22.81 34.40 -24.96
CA LEU A 109 22.28 35.07 -23.76
C LEU A 109 23.04 36.38 -23.51
N PRO A 110 22.44 37.56 -23.72
CA PRO A 110 23.12 38.84 -23.56
C PRO A 110 23.22 39.29 -22.11
N LEU A 111 24.40 39.82 -21.74
CA LEU A 111 24.69 40.52 -20.49
C LEU A 111 24.61 42.04 -20.73
N LEU A 112 23.44 42.62 -20.52
CA LEU A 112 23.11 43.99 -20.95
C LEU A 112 24.02 45.06 -20.34
N LYS A 113 24.50 44.88 -19.10
CA LYS A 113 25.42 45.83 -18.46
C LYS A 113 26.83 45.82 -19.05
N GLN A 114 27.24 44.68 -19.63
CA GLN A 114 28.60 44.47 -20.11
C GLN A 114 28.71 44.54 -21.64
N GLY A 115 27.58 44.62 -22.35
CA GLY A 115 27.56 44.71 -23.81
C GLY A 115 28.10 43.46 -24.53
N LYS A 116 28.13 42.31 -23.84
CA LYS A 116 28.60 41.01 -24.37
C LYS A 116 27.60 39.91 -24.07
N ASN A 117 27.82 38.71 -24.62
CA ASN A 117 27.06 37.52 -24.26
C ASN A 117 27.72 36.77 -23.08
N ALA A 118 26.91 36.08 -22.29
CA ALA A 118 27.39 35.11 -21.32
C ALA A 118 28.15 33.99 -22.02
N SER A 119 29.26 33.56 -21.42
CA SER A 119 30.20 32.61 -22.01
C SER A 119 30.11 31.26 -21.31
N PHE A 120 29.80 30.22 -22.08
CA PHE A 120 29.76 28.84 -21.60
C PHE A 120 30.81 28.01 -22.34
N ASN A 121 31.87 27.61 -21.63
CA ASN A 121 32.94 26.80 -22.19
C ASN A 121 32.44 25.35 -22.34
N PHE A 122 31.86 25.00 -23.49
CA PHE A 122 31.39 23.65 -23.76
C PHE A 122 32.52 22.75 -24.28
N ASP A 123 32.65 21.56 -23.71
CA ASP A 123 33.56 20.53 -24.18
C ASP A 123 32.79 19.35 -24.79
N ASN A 124 33.46 18.53 -25.59
CA ASN A 124 32.90 17.28 -26.09
C ASN A 124 33.31 16.10 -25.20
N TYR A 125 32.35 15.56 -24.43
CA TYR A 125 32.57 14.40 -23.55
C TYR A 125 32.18 13.05 -24.17
N SER A 126 31.84 13.00 -25.47
CA SER A 126 31.28 11.81 -26.11
C SER A 126 32.18 10.58 -25.95
N ASN A 127 33.48 10.74 -26.16
CA ASN A 127 34.44 9.64 -26.04
C ASN A 127 34.54 9.13 -24.59
N GLN A 128 34.55 10.05 -23.63
CA GLN A 128 34.62 9.74 -22.19
C GLN A 128 33.34 9.06 -21.71
N ILE A 129 32.18 9.47 -22.20
CA ILE A 129 30.89 8.82 -21.93
C ILE A 129 30.91 7.39 -22.47
N ILE A 130 31.34 7.18 -23.72
CA ILE A 130 31.40 5.85 -24.32
C ILE A 130 32.40 4.95 -23.58
N SER A 131 33.61 5.44 -23.30
CA SER A 131 34.64 4.63 -22.63
C SER A 131 34.29 4.28 -21.19
N SER A 132 33.78 5.24 -20.42
CA SER A 132 33.33 5.00 -19.03
C SER A 132 32.12 4.07 -18.99
N LYS A 133 31.18 4.17 -19.95
CA LYS A 133 30.08 3.22 -20.10
C LYS A 133 30.57 1.79 -20.33
N ILE A 134 31.52 1.60 -21.26
CA ILE A 134 32.11 0.28 -21.54
C ILE A 134 32.80 -0.29 -20.30
N ALA A 135 33.56 0.55 -19.58
CA ALA A 135 34.23 0.16 -18.34
C ALA A 135 33.23 -0.25 -17.26
N LEU A 136 32.17 0.53 -17.06
CA LEU A 136 31.09 0.25 -16.10
C LEU A 136 30.35 -1.05 -16.45
N THR A 137 29.95 -1.23 -17.71
CA THR A 137 29.30 -2.47 -18.18
C THR A 137 30.17 -3.70 -17.91
N ARG A 138 31.49 -3.61 -18.15
CA ARG A 138 32.41 -4.70 -17.86
C ARG A 138 32.47 -4.99 -16.36
N TYR A 139 32.64 -3.96 -15.54
CA TYR A 139 32.69 -4.08 -14.10
C TYR A 139 31.42 -4.72 -13.51
N LEU A 140 30.24 -4.20 -13.86
CA LEU A 140 28.95 -4.74 -13.38
C LEU A 140 28.80 -6.23 -13.73
N TYR A 141 29.15 -6.60 -14.96
CA TYR A 141 29.09 -7.99 -15.40
C TYR A 141 30.06 -8.90 -14.64
N GLU A 142 31.32 -8.50 -14.49
CA GLU A 142 32.35 -9.28 -13.79
C GLU A 142 32.08 -9.38 -12.28
N ASN A 143 31.58 -8.29 -11.68
CA ASN A 143 31.17 -8.27 -10.29
C ASN A 143 29.97 -9.20 -10.06
N ALA A 144 28.93 -9.13 -10.91
CA ALA A 144 27.78 -10.01 -10.82
C ALA A 144 28.17 -11.49 -10.96
N LEU A 145 29.09 -11.83 -11.89
CA LEU A 145 29.62 -13.19 -12.01
C LEU A 145 30.36 -13.66 -10.75
N THR A 146 31.05 -12.74 -10.06
CA THR A 146 31.74 -13.04 -8.80
C THR A 146 30.74 -13.29 -7.68
N LEU A 147 29.75 -12.42 -7.55
CA LEU A 147 28.66 -12.56 -6.57
C LEU A 147 27.85 -13.85 -6.79
N LEU A 148 27.62 -14.25 -8.04
CA LEU A 148 26.88 -15.48 -8.38
C LEU A 148 27.63 -16.79 -8.05
N LYS A 149 28.92 -16.72 -7.72
CA LYS A 149 29.72 -17.84 -7.20
C LYS A 149 29.66 -17.95 -5.67
N SER A 150 29.11 -16.95 -4.98
CA SER A 150 28.88 -16.99 -3.53
C SER A 150 27.83 -18.04 -3.16
N ASN A 151 27.72 -18.32 -1.86
CA ASN A 151 26.62 -19.10 -1.27
C ASN A 151 25.64 -18.21 -0.48
N ASN A 152 25.82 -16.89 -0.52
CA ASN A 152 24.99 -15.93 0.21
C ASN A 152 23.89 -15.36 -0.70
N LYS A 153 22.63 -15.46 -0.24
CA LYS A 153 21.48 -14.91 -0.98
C LYS A 153 21.55 -13.41 -1.21
N LEU A 154 22.12 -12.64 -0.28
CA LEU A 154 22.27 -11.20 -0.45
C LEU A 154 23.22 -10.85 -1.61
N ASP A 155 24.23 -11.67 -1.85
CA ASP A 155 25.15 -11.48 -2.98
C ASP A 155 24.41 -11.71 -4.31
N PHE A 156 23.53 -12.71 -4.38
CA PHE A 156 22.69 -12.93 -5.56
C PHE A 156 21.72 -11.77 -5.81
N ARG A 157 21.15 -11.18 -4.75
CA ARG A 157 20.30 -9.99 -4.87
C ARG A 157 21.07 -8.79 -5.41
N LYS A 158 22.30 -8.58 -4.93
CA LYS A 158 23.20 -7.55 -5.46
C LYS A 158 23.57 -7.81 -6.92
N ALA A 159 23.86 -9.06 -7.28
CA ALA A 159 24.16 -9.44 -8.66
C ALA A 159 22.97 -9.15 -9.59
N TYR A 160 21.75 -9.43 -9.14
CA TYR A 160 20.52 -9.10 -9.87
C TYR A 160 20.43 -7.60 -10.15
N ASP A 161 20.68 -6.76 -9.13
CA ASP A 161 20.59 -5.31 -9.26
C ASP A 161 21.67 -4.76 -10.23
N ASP A 162 22.91 -5.25 -10.12
CA ASP A 162 24.02 -4.91 -11.03
C ASP A 162 23.69 -5.28 -12.48
N LEU A 163 23.19 -6.49 -12.72
CA LEU A 163 22.83 -6.97 -14.06
C LEU A 163 21.60 -6.24 -14.63
N THR A 164 20.63 -5.92 -13.79
CA THR A 164 19.45 -5.14 -14.18
C THR A 164 19.85 -3.73 -14.59
N TYR A 165 20.76 -3.09 -13.84
CA TYR A 165 21.29 -1.80 -14.20
C TYR A 165 22.13 -1.86 -15.48
N LEU A 166 22.95 -2.90 -15.62
CA LEU A 166 23.70 -3.19 -16.83
C LEU A 166 22.78 -3.30 -18.06
N GLU A 167 21.65 -4.00 -17.98
CA GLU A 167 20.69 -4.11 -19.09
C GLU A 167 20.03 -2.77 -19.46
N LYS A 168 19.88 -1.85 -18.50
CA LYS A 168 19.38 -0.49 -18.79
C LYS A 168 20.38 0.32 -19.59
N ILE A 169 21.67 0.24 -19.24
CA ILE A 169 22.71 1.03 -19.91
C ILE A 169 23.20 0.37 -21.20
N SER A 170 23.32 -0.95 -21.24
CA SER A 170 23.86 -1.73 -22.35
C SER A 170 23.03 -2.99 -22.59
N PRO A 171 21.85 -2.86 -23.22
CA PRO A 171 20.94 -3.98 -23.44
C PRO A 171 21.58 -5.14 -24.22
N ASN A 172 21.19 -6.37 -23.90
CA ASN A 172 21.68 -7.60 -24.51
C ASN A 172 23.21 -7.79 -24.41
N TYR A 173 23.84 -7.28 -23.35
CA TYR A 173 25.27 -7.48 -23.14
C TYR A 173 25.55 -8.92 -22.69
N LYS A 174 26.11 -9.71 -23.63
CA LYS A 174 26.39 -11.14 -23.42
C LYS A 174 25.13 -11.91 -22.99
N ASN A 175 25.20 -12.71 -21.94
CA ASN A 175 24.09 -13.51 -21.38
C ASN A 175 23.48 -12.89 -20.10
N SER A 176 23.59 -11.57 -19.93
CA SER A 176 23.05 -10.80 -18.79
C SER A 176 21.62 -11.19 -18.41
N LYS A 177 20.69 -11.31 -19.37
CA LYS A 177 19.29 -11.68 -19.13
C LYS A 177 19.14 -13.02 -18.41
N LYS A 178 19.87 -14.04 -18.86
CA LYS A 178 19.87 -15.34 -18.19
C LYS A 178 20.44 -15.24 -16.78
N LEU A 179 21.52 -14.46 -16.60
CA LEU A 179 22.12 -14.26 -15.29
C LEU A 179 21.20 -13.50 -14.33
N ILE A 180 20.34 -12.61 -14.84
CA ILE A 180 19.29 -11.95 -14.04
C ILE A 180 18.32 -13.00 -13.51
N ASP A 181 17.83 -13.91 -14.36
CA ASP A 181 16.92 -14.98 -13.94
C ASP A 181 17.58 -15.92 -12.92
N ASP A 182 18.84 -16.31 -13.16
CA ASP A 182 19.63 -17.14 -12.25
C ASP A 182 19.85 -16.45 -10.89
N ALA A 183 20.19 -15.15 -10.90
CA ALA A 183 20.37 -14.35 -9.69
C ALA A 183 19.07 -14.20 -8.91
N GLN A 184 17.96 -13.97 -9.62
CA GLN A 184 16.63 -13.86 -9.06
C GLN A 184 16.24 -15.15 -8.35
N PHE A 185 16.36 -16.29 -9.03
CA PHE A 185 16.04 -17.60 -8.48
C PHE A 185 16.89 -17.91 -7.25
N LYS A 186 18.22 -17.76 -7.35
CA LYS A 186 19.12 -18.06 -6.23
C LYS A 186 18.96 -17.10 -5.04
N GLY A 187 18.62 -15.84 -5.28
CA GLY A 187 18.39 -14.81 -4.26
C GLY A 187 17.01 -14.89 -3.58
N THR A 188 16.08 -15.66 -4.15
CA THR A 188 14.73 -15.84 -3.62
C THR A 188 14.75 -16.81 -2.45
N ASP A 189 14.20 -16.40 -1.30
CA ASP A 189 13.92 -17.26 -0.16
C ASP A 189 12.70 -18.13 -0.48
N PHE A 190 12.86 -19.45 -0.47
CA PHE A 190 11.76 -20.39 -0.71
C PHE A 190 11.23 -20.90 0.62
N VAL A 191 9.91 -20.76 0.80
CA VAL A 191 9.21 -21.14 2.03
C VAL A 191 8.27 -22.29 1.75
N ASP A 192 8.45 -23.43 2.41
CA ASP A 192 7.45 -24.49 2.36
C ASP A 192 6.42 -24.28 3.44
N VAL A 193 5.15 -24.42 3.06
CA VAL A 193 4.03 -24.16 3.96
C VAL A 193 3.20 -25.40 4.12
N TYR A 194 2.92 -25.76 5.37
CA TYR A 194 2.08 -26.91 5.67
C TYR A 194 1.42 -26.77 7.03
N ALA A 195 0.32 -27.50 7.21
CA ALA A 195 -0.42 -27.53 8.45
C ALA A 195 -0.15 -28.83 9.22
N LYS A 196 -0.13 -28.75 10.55
CA LYS A 196 -0.15 -29.91 11.45
C LYS A 196 -1.38 -29.85 12.33
N ASN A 197 -2.13 -30.95 12.36
CA ASN A 197 -3.21 -31.12 13.31
C ASN A 197 -2.66 -31.70 14.62
N GLN A 198 -2.66 -30.91 15.69
CA GLN A 198 -2.30 -31.37 17.05
C GLN A 198 -3.53 -31.40 17.97
N THR A 199 -4.71 -31.46 17.38
CA THR A 199 -5.99 -31.54 18.08
C THR A 199 -6.52 -32.97 18.07
N ASN A 200 -7.49 -33.26 18.93
CA ASN A 200 -8.21 -34.54 18.92
C ASN A 200 -9.39 -34.55 17.91
N MET A 201 -9.53 -33.51 17.10
CA MET A 201 -10.61 -33.35 16.12
C MET A 201 -10.08 -33.62 14.71
N VAL A 202 -10.95 -34.13 13.84
CA VAL A 202 -10.66 -34.23 12.40
C VAL A 202 -10.79 -32.83 11.80
N ILE A 203 -9.71 -32.31 11.20
CA ILE A 203 -9.75 -31.06 10.45
C ILE A 203 -10.25 -31.36 9.05
N PRO A 204 -11.33 -30.70 8.57
CA PRO A 204 -11.82 -30.88 7.22
C PRO A 204 -10.72 -30.64 6.18
N LYS A 205 -10.59 -31.54 5.20
CA LYS A 205 -9.57 -31.41 4.15
C LYS A 205 -9.70 -30.09 3.39
N MET A 206 -10.93 -29.66 3.12
CA MET A 206 -11.21 -28.37 2.47
C MET A 206 -10.61 -27.20 3.24
N LEU A 207 -10.71 -27.18 4.58
CA LEU A 207 -10.11 -26.13 5.39
C LEU A 207 -8.57 -26.14 5.28
N GLN A 208 -7.95 -27.32 5.26
CA GLN A 208 -6.50 -27.42 5.07
C GLN A 208 -6.09 -26.90 3.70
N ASP A 209 -6.78 -27.32 2.64
CA ASP A 209 -6.49 -26.90 1.26
C ASP A 209 -6.70 -25.39 1.12
N ASP A 210 -7.77 -24.82 1.68
CA ASP A 210 -8.08 -23.39 1.63
C ASP A 210 -7.07 -22.53 2.40
N LEU A 211 -6.57 -23.02 3.54
CA LEU A 211 -5.51 -22.34 4.29
C LEU A 211 -4.17 -22.41 3.58
N LEU A 212 -3.90 -23.51 2.86
CA LEU A 212 -2.67 -23.75 2.14
C LEU A 212 -2.67 -23.19 0.70
N ASP A 213 -3.78 -22.66 0.20
CA ASP A 213 -3.81 -22.04 -1.12
C ASP A 213 -3.14 -20.66 -1.10
N PHE A 214 -1.80 -20.65 -1.07
CA PHE A 214 -1.03 -19.41 -0.93
C PHE A 214 -0.97 -18.54 -2.17
N LYS A 215 -1.30 -19.12 -3.33
CA LYS A 215 -1.32 -18.40 -4.60
C LYS A 215 -2.38 -17.31 -4.62
N THR A 216 -3.50 -17.51 -3.94
CA THR A 216 -4.61 -16.55 -3.88
C THR A 216 -4.39 -15.43 -2.86
N TYR A 217 -3.45 -15.57 -1.92
CA TYR A 217 -3.15 -14.50 -0.96
C TYR A 217 -2.29 -13.36 -1.50
N GLY A 218 -1.56 -13.58 -2.60
CA GLY A 218 -0.56 -12.64 -3.09
C GLY A 218 0.59 -12.41 -2.10
N LEU A 219 0.99 -13.44 -1.33
CA LEU A 219 2.09 -13.33 -0.36
C LEU A 219 3.47 -13.33 -0.99
N ASN A 220 3.61 -13.87 -2.21
CA ASN A 220 4.88 -13.86 -2.91
C ASN A 220 5.31 -12.41 -3.14
N ASP A 221 6.56 -12.11 -2.81
CA ASP A 221 7.19 -10.84 -3.16
C ASP A 221 8.39 -11.08 -4.08
N LYS A 222 9.16 -10.03 -4.39
CA LYS A 222 10.34 -10.14 -5.25
C LYS A 222 11.33 -11.18 -4.75
N TRP A 223 11.47 -11.38 -3.44
CA TRP A 223 12.53 -12.20 -2.85
C TRP A 223 12.03 -13.34 -1.97
N THR A 224 10.72 -13.57 -1.89
CA THR A 224 10.15 -14.65 -1.09
C THR A 224 9.01 -15.31 -1.84
N VAL A 225 9.07 -16.63 -1.95
CA VAL A 225 8.07 -17.45 -2.64
C VAL A 225 7.59 -18.57 -1.72
N TYR A 226 6.28 -18.70 -1.60
CA TYR A 226 5.61 -19.69 -0.75
C TYR A 226 5.08 -20.86 -1.59
N HIS A 227 5.33 -22.09 -1.14
CA HIS A 227 4.82 -23.31 -1.75
C HIS A 227 4.11 -24.19 -0.74
N SER A 228 2.85 -24.55 -1.01
CA SER A 228 2.09 -25.52 -0.23
C SER A 228 2.50 -26.98 -0.46
N ALA A 229 3.23 -27.24 -1.55
CA ALA A 229 3.81 -28.53 -1.86
C ALA A 229 5.26 -28.35 -2.31
N ARG A 230 6.17 -29.14 -1.73
CA ARG A 230 7.58 -29.07 -2.10
C ARG A 230 7.79 -29.45 -3.57
N GLN A 231 8.32 -28.51 -4.32
CA GLN A 231 8.70 -28.69 -5.72
C GLN A 231 10.07 -29.36 -5.87
N LYS A 232 10.24 -30.14 -6.95
CA LYS A 232 11.55 -30.70 -7.33
C LYS A 232 12.51 -29.56 -7.73
N ASN A 233 13.79 -29.72 -7.41
CA ASN A 233 14.85 -28.74 -7.71
C ASN A 233 14.75 -27.40 -6.97
N VAL A 234 13.94 -27.30 -5.91
CA VAL A 234 13.88 -26.13 -5.03
C VAL A 234 14.43 -26.52 -3.65
N THR A 235 15.42 -25.77 -3.19
CA THR A 235 15.91 -25.85 -1.81
C THR A 235 15.17 -24.82 -0.99
N TYR A 236 14.48 -25.28 0.06
CA TYR A 236 13.71 -24.42 0.96
C TYR A 236 14.60 -23.89 2.08
N ASP A 237 14.49 -22.59 2.37
CA ASP A 237 15.23 -21.93 3.43
C ASP A 237 14.44 -21.94 4.74
N TYR A 238 13.13 -21.76 4.63
CA TYR A 238 12.23 -21.66 5.77
C TYR A 238 11.02 -22.55 5.61
N SER A 239 10.46 -22.98 6.75
CA SER A 239 9.14 -23.59 6.82
C SER A 239 8.20 -22.67 7.57
N LEU A 240 7.01 -22.47 7.02
CA LEU A 240 5.87 -21.89 7.72
C LEU A 240 4.95 -23.02 8.13
N ILE A 241 4.77 -23.21 9.44
CA ILE A 241 4.01 -24.33 9.98
C ILE A 241 2.78 -23.79 10.68
N ILE A 242 1.59 -24.21 10.24
CA ILE A 242 0.32 -23.88 10.90
C ILE A 242 -0.02 -25.03 11.84
N ASN A 243 0.23 -24.86 13.14
CA ASN A 243 -0.03 -25.87 14.16
C ASN A 243 -1.40 -25.62 14.81
N PHE A 244 -2.41 -26.43 14.47
CA PHE A 244 -3.70 -26.38 15.15
C PHE A 244 -3.57 -26.99 16.53
N ARG A 245 -3.84 -26.19 17.57
CA ARG A 245 -3.66 -26.58 18.98
C ARG A 245 -4.98 -27.00 19.62
N GLN A 246 -6.06 -26.30 19.33
CA GLN A 246 -7.35 -26.57 19.95
C GLN A 246 -8.50 -26.18 19.03
N ILE A 247 -9.56 -27.00 19.03
CA ILE A 247 -10.83 -26.71 18.37
C ILE A 247 -11.92 -26.96 19.41
N ASN A 248 -12.60 -25.89 19.81
CA ASN A 248 -13.71 -25.95 20.75
C ASN A 248 -15.01 -25.74 19.97
N ILE A 249 -15.98 -26.62 20.15
CA ILE A 249 -17.31 -26.50 19.54
C ILE A 249 -18.33 -26.55 20.67
N SER A 250 -19.21 -25.57 20.76
CA SER A 250 -20.27 -25.59 21.75
C SER A 250 -21.31 -26.65 21.41
N PRO A 251 -22.02 -27.21 22.41
CA PRO A 251 -23.24 -27.95 22.12
C PRO A 251 -24.27 -27.03 21.44
N GLU A 252 -25.27 -27.64 20.81
CA GLU A 252 -26.41 -26.95 20.25
C GLU A 252 -27.26 -26.36 21.38
N GLN A 253 -27.49 -25.05 21.34
CA GLN A 253 -28.28 -24.35 22.34
C GLN A 253 -29.54 -23.78 21.71
N MET A 254 -30.68 -24.00 22.37
CA MET A 254 -31.95 -23.37 22.02
C MET A 254 -32.45 -22.60 23.24
N LYS A 255 -32.60 -21.28 23.11
CA LYS A 255 -33.19 -20.41 24.12
C LYS A 255 -34.57 -19.99 23.68
N GLU A 256 -35.53 -20.08 24.59
CA GLU A 256 -36.92 -19.70 24.35
C GLU A 256 -37.29 -18.52 25.24
N LYS A 257 -38.02 -17.55 24.70
CA LYS A 257 -38.52 -16.40 25.44
C LYS A 257 -39.94 -16.09 25.03
N GLU A 258 -40.84 -15.99 26.01
CA GLU A 258 -42.19 -15.50 25.81
C GLU A 258 -42.33 -14.08 26.36
N PHE A 259 -42.98 -13.19 25.61
CA PHE A 259 -43.32 -11.86 26.07
C PHE A 259 -44.55 -11.30 25.35
N ILE A 260 -45.16 -10.28 25.96
CA ILE A 260 -46.35 -9.61 25.44
C ILE A 260 -45.94 -8.27 24.85
N LYS A 261 -46.42 -7.95 23.65
CA LYS A 261 -46.31 -6.64 23.03
C LYS A 261 -47.68 -6.01 22.90
N GLU A 262 -47.79 -4.76 23.31
CA GLU A 262 -49.00 -3.95 23.23
C GLU A 262 -48.68 -2.63 22.52
N ARG A 263 -49.50 -2.26 21.53
CA ARG A 263 -49.38 -1.00 20.79
C ARG A 263 -50.74 -0.34 20.68
N GLN A 264 -50.84 0.91 21.10
CA GLN A 264 -52.02 1.71 20.82
C GLN A 264 -51.91 2.31 19.43
N ILE A 265 -52.89 2.01 18.58
CA ILE A 265 -53.01 2.62 17.26
C ILE A 265 -54.28 3.48 17.21
N LYS A 266 -54.22 4.56 16.43
CA LYS A 266 -55.39 5.38 16.15
C LYS A 266 -56.34 4.59 15.24
N ASP A 267 -57.51 4.25 15.76
CA ASP A 267 -58.59 3.51 15.13
C ASP A 267 -59.75 4.46 14.82
N GLY A 268 -59.50 5.39 13.90
CA GLY A 268 -60.45 6.42 13.50
C GLY A 268 -60.66 7.53 14.54
N MET A 269 -61.83 8.17 14.47
CA MET A 269 -62.24 9.21 15.40
C MET A 269 -63.61 8.88 15.98
N LYS A 270 -63.79 9.14 17.27
CA LYS A 270 -65.08 9.01 17.97
C LYS A 270 -65.61 10.38 18.38
N THR A 271 -66.93 10.52 18.45
CA THR A 271 -67.56 11.75 18.95
C THR A 271 -67.33 11.88 20.45
N LEU A 272 -66.86 13.05 20.90
CA LEU A 272 -66.68 13.36 22.32
C LEU A 272 -68.05 13.51 22.99
N LEU A 273 -68.28 12.80 24.09
CA LEU A 273 -69.55 12.85 24.84
C LEU A 273 -69.37 13.61 26.17
N ASP A 274 -70.39 14.36 26.57
CA ASP A 274 -70.47 15.02 27.89
C ASP A 274 -70.79 14.01 29.01
N SER A 275 -70.77 14.45 30.28
CA SER A 275 -71.05 13.60 31.45
C SER A 275 -72.47 12.99 31.48
N ARG A 276 -73.33 13.38 30.52
CA ARG A 276 -74.70 12.89 30.34
C ARG A 276 -74.85 12.05 29.07
N GLY A 277 -73.74 11.71 28.39
CA GLY A 277 -73.72 10.88 27.19
C GLY A 277 -74.12 11.60 25.90
N ARG A 278 -74.12 12.94 25.86
CA ARG A 278 -74.52 13.72 24.66
C ARG A 278 -73.30 14.22 23.89
N PRO A 279 -73.34 14.30 22.55
CA PRO A 279 -72.26 14.85 21.74
C PRO A 279 -71.88 16.28 22.15
N VAL A 280 -70.60 16.50 22.46
CA VAL A 280 -70.02 17.82 22.67
C VAL A 280 -69.89 18.50 21.32
N LYS A 281 -70.46 19.69 21.19
CA LYS A 281 -70.45 20.49 19.97
C LYS A 281 -69.50 21.68 20.12
N ASP A 282 -68.82 22.05 19.04
CA ASP A 282 -68.01 23.25 18.97
C ASP A 282 -68.87 24.53 18.94
N SER A 283 -68.23 25.69 18.90
CA SER A 283 -68.90 27.00 18.83
C SER A 283 -69.75 27.21 17.56
N LEU A 284 -69.66 26.31 16.57
CA LEU A 284 -70.45 26.31 15.33
C LEU A 284 -71.53 25.22 15.32
N GLY A 285 -71.71 24.47 16.42
CA GLY A 285 -72.72 23.43 16.56
C GLY A 285 -72.33 22.08 15.94
N LYS A 286 -71.08 21.89 15.50
CA LYS A 286 -70.58 20.64 14.92
C LYS A 286 -69.98 19.74 16.00
N GLU A 287 -70.20 18.44 15.88
CA GLU A 287 -69.69 17.46 16.85
C GLU A 287 -68.16 17.42 16.87
N ILE A 288 -67.59 17.53 18.07
CA ILE A 288 -66.14 17.41 18.28
C ILE A 288 -65.75 15.95 18.20
N LYS A 289 -64.86 15.64 17.26
CA LYS A 289 -64.28 14.31 17.07
C LYS A 289 -62.93 14.24 17.77
N VAL A 290 -62.75 13.22 18.61
CA VAL A 290 -61.48 12.90 19.27
C VAL A 290 -60.91 11.62 18.71
N ASP A 291 -59.59 11.51 18.73
CA ASP A 291 -58.89 10.31 18.27
C ASP A 291 -59.35 9.11 19.11
N ASN A 292 -59.81 8.07 18.41
CA ASN A 292 -60.13 6.80 19.04
C ASN A 292 -58.89 5.93 18.97
N TYR A 293 -58.47 5.38 20.11
CA TYR A 293 -57.30 4.49 20.16
C TYR A 293 -57.78 3.07 20.44
N ARG A 294 -57.28 2.12 19.65
CA ARG A 294 -57.44 0.68 19.88
C ARG A 294 -56.11 0.12 20.33
N MET A 295 -56.16 -0.73 21.36
CA MET A 295 -54.99 -1.47 21.83
C MET A 295 -54.85 -2.77 21.04
N LEU A 296 -53.73 -2.91 20.34
CA LEU A 296 -53.31 -4.15 19.69
C LEU A 296 -52.41 -4.92 20.63
N ARG A 297 -52.64 -6.24 20.74
CA ARG A 297 -51.83 -7.13 21.56
C ARG A 297 -51.35 -8.33 20.77
N ALA A 298 -50.10 -8.71 20.97
CA ALA A 298 -49.53 -9.96 20.50
C ALA A 298 -48.73 -10.62 21.62
N ASN A 299 -48.95 -11.91 21.83
CA ASN A 299 -48.04 -12.77 22.58
C ASN A 299 -47.00 -13.30 21.61
N VAL A 300 -45.73 -13.08 21.91
CA VAL A 300 -44.60 -13.42 21.06
C VAL A 300 -43.79 -14.54 21.71
N TYR A 301 -43.51 -15.58 20.93
CA TYR A 301 -42.65 -16.69 21.29
C TYR A 301 -41.38 -16.60 20.45
N GLU A 302 -40.27 -16.25 21.07
CA GLU A 302 -38.96 -16.10 20.42
C GLU A 302 -38.10 -17.34 20.69
N PHE A 303 -37.49 -17.86 19.63
CA PHE A 303 -36.54 -18.97 19.68
C PHE A 303 -35.21 -18.50 19.13
N ARG A 304 -34.13 -18.72 19.89
CA ARG A 304 -32.76 -18.44 19.50
C ARG A 304 -31.95 -19.73 19.48
N GLN A 305 -31.58 -20.17 18.28
CA GLN A 305 -30.63 -21.25 18.05
C GLN A 305 -29.21 -20.66 18.06
N PHE A 306 -28.33 -21.25 18.86
CA PHE A 306 -26.95 -20.80 19.00
C PHE A 306 -25.98 -21.99 19.03
N LYS A 307 -24.89 -21.88 18.28
CA LYS A 307 -23.74 -22.80 18.30
C LYS A 307 -22.49 -22.00 17.96
N SER A 308 -21.37 -22.28 18.62
CA SER A 308 -20.11 -21.60 18.34
C SER A 308 -18.98 -22.58 18.08
N CYS A 309 -17.99 -22.13 17.33
CA CYS A 309 -16.71 -22.81 17.17
C CYS A 309 -15.57 -21.82 17.38
N GLN A 310 -14.54 -22.27 18.08
CA GLN A 310 -13.30 -21.53 18.27
C GLN A 310 -12.14 -22.43 17.83
N VAL A 311 -11.29 -21.91 16.97
CA VAL A 311 -10.08 -22.58 16.50
C VAL A 311 -8.86 -21.78 16.97
N THR A 312 -8.00 -22.45 17.72
CA THR A 312 -6.72 -21.92 18.18
C THR A 312 -5.59 -22.63 17.44
N ALA A 313 -4.77 -21.86 16.74
CA ALA A 313 -3.59 -22.33 16.04
C ALA A 313 -2.36 -21.48 16.39
N VAL A 314 -1.19 -21.95 15.99
CA VAL A 314 0.07 -21.24 16.13
C VAL A 314 0.79 -21.29 14.79
N VAL A 315 1.21 -20.13 14.29
CA VAL A 315 2.02 -20.01 13.08
C VAL A 315 3.48 -19.95 13.48
N ASP A 316 4.23 -21.00 13.15
CA ASP A 316 5.65 -21.14 13.49
C ASP A 316 6.52 -20.93 12.26
N TYR A 317 7.56 -20.11 12.41
CA TYR A 317 8.57 -19.84 11.40
C TYR A 317 9.82 -20.62 11.77
N VAL A 318 10.28 -21.50 10.89
CA VAL A 318 11.41 -22.40 11.16
C VAL A 318 12.47 -22.24 10.08
N ASP A 319 13.74 -22.10 10.47
CA ASP A 319 14.87 -22.23 9.54
C ASP A 319 15.08 -23.71 9.22
N VAL A 320 14.96 -24.09 7.95
CA VAL A 320 15.03 -25.50 7.50
C VAL A 320 16.44 -26.06 7.65
N ARG A 321 17.47 -25.23 7.55
CA ARG A 321 18.86 -25.65 7.60
C ARG A 321 19.30 -25.94 9.03
N THR A 322 18.90 -25.12 9.99
CA THR A 322 19.24 -25.30 11.41
C THR A 322 18.16 -26.02 12.22
N ASN A 323 16.96 -26.18 11.65
CA ASN A 323 15.76 -26.67 12.32
C ASN A 323 15.39 -25.84 13.56
N GLN A 324 15.75 -24.55 13.55
CA GLN A 324 15.50 -23.63 14.66
C GLN A 324 14.16 -22.92 14.48
N LEU A 325 13.35 -22.89 15.55
CA LEU A 325 12.18 -22.02 15.63
C LEU A 325 12.67 -20.56 15.71
N LEU A 326 12.33 -19.77 14.70
CA LEU A 326 12.68 -18.35 14.62
C LEU A 326 11.65 -17.51 15.39
N GLN A 327 10.37 -17.71 15.07
CA GLN A 327 9.25 -16.95 15.63
C GLN A 327 8.00 -17.83 15.69
N SER A 328 7.09 -17.47 16.59
CA SER A 328 5.85 -18.19 16.84
C SER A 328 4.73 -17.19 17.11
N PHE A 329 3.63 -17.30 16.39
CA PHE A 329 2.52 -16.37 16.46
C PHE A 329 1.23 -17.12 16.77
N PRO A 330 0.67 -16.98 17.98
CA PRO A 330 -0.63 -17.57 18.29
C PRO A 330 -1.73 -16.85 17.51
N VAL A 331 -2.68 -17.61 16.99
CA VAL A 331 -3.86 -17.11 16.29
C VAL A 331 -5.09 -17.83 16.81
N THR A 332 -6.15 -17.06 17.08
CA THR A 332 -7.44 -17.60 17.51
C THR A 332 -8.53 -16.99 16.64
N SER A 333 -9.42 -17.84 16.18
CA SER A 333 -10.56 -17.48 15.35
C SER A 333 -11.84 -18.09 15.93
N GLU A 334 -12.94 -17.38 15.77
CA GLU A 334 -14.24 -17.75 16.31
C GLU A 334 -15.33 -17.55 15.27
N TYR A 335 -16.26 -18.49 15.23
CA TYR A 335 -17.47 -18.41 14.43
C TYR A 335 -18.70 -18.70 15.29
N PHE A 336 -19.75 -17.93 15.07
CA PHE A 336 -21.03 -18.05 15.76
C PHE A 336 -22.13 -18.32 14.74
N PHE A 337 -22.76 -19.49 14.86
CA PHE A 337 -24.04 -19.74 14.23
C PHE A 337 -25.15 -19.22 15.14
N GLU A 338 -25.93 -18.27 14.63
CA GLU A 338 -27.10 -17.73 15.31
C GLU A 338 -28.30 -17.67 14.36
N ASN A 339 -29.41 -18.30 14.75
CA ASN A 339 -30.70 -18.14 14.08
C ASN A 339 -31.76 -17.73 15.09
N VAL A 340 -32.37 -16.56 14.87
CA VAL A 340 -33.48 -16.04 15.67
C VAL A 340 -34.74 -16.06 14.83
N TYR A 341 -35.76 -16.76 15.32
CA TYR A 341 -37.08 -16.81 14.71
C TYR A 341 -38.15 -16.70 15.79
N SER A 342 -39.34 -16.27 15.39
CA SER A 342 -40.41 -16.03 16.35
C SER A 342 -41.76 -16.44 15.78
N THR A 343 -42.67 -16.85 16.65
CA THR A 343 -44.09 -17.01 16.33
C THR A 343 -44.90 -16.07 17.21
N TYR A 344 -46.14 -15.78 16.80
CA TYR A 344 -47.00 -14.87 17.54
C TYR A 344 -48.45 -15.36 17.56
N LYS A 345 -49.17 -14.96 18.61
CA LYS A 345 -50.61 -15.11 18.75
C LYS A 345 -51.22 -13.74 19.05
N GLY A 346 -52.10 -13.25 18.17
CA GLY A 346 -52.70 -11.91 18.25
C GLY A 346 -52.43 -11.07 17.01
N ASP A 347 -52.43 -9.74 17.15
CA ASP A 347 -52.21 -8.82 16.03
C ASP A 347 -50.71 -8.49 15.88
N ARG A 348 -50.09 -8.92 14.78
CA ARG A 348 -48.66 -8.69 14.50
C ARG A 348 -48.27 -7.21 14.51
N ASN A 349 -49.20 -6.31 14.21
CA ASN A 349 -48.95 -4.87 14.19
C ASN A 349 -48.80 -4.29 15.61
N ALA A 350 -49.04 -5.10 16.65
CA ALA A 350 -48.66 -4.79 18.03
C ALA A 350 -47.14 -4.80 18.26
N CYS A 351 -46.37 -5.45 17.39
CA CYS A 351 -44.91 -5.54 17.48
C CYS A 351 -44.22 -4.41 16.69
N ASP A 352 -42.96 -4.15 17.04
CA ASP A 352 -42.11 -3.19 16.33
C ASP A 352 -41.73 -3.72 14.94
N ASP A 353 -41.55 -2.82 13.95
CA ASP A 353 -41.36 -3.21 12.54
C ASP A 353 -40.12 -4.11 12.32
N ASN A 354 -39.05 -3.88 13.09
CA ASN A 354 -37.83 -4.71 13.05
C ASN A 354 -38.09 -6.17 13.43
N TYR A 355 -39.11 -6.42 14.26
CA TYR A 355 -39.47 -7.75 14.76
C TYR A 355 -40.25 -8.57 13.73
N ILE A 356 -40.85 -7.91 12.73
CA ILE A 356 -41.57 -8.58 11.64
C ILE A 356 -40.67 -9.55 10.89
N SER A 357 -39.38 -9.21 10.76
CA SER A 357 -38.37 -10.06 10.10
C SER A 357 -38.19 -11.43 10.80
N TYR A 358 -38.39 -11.51 12.12
CA TYR A 358 -38.28 -12.77 12.87
C TYR A 358 -39.50 -13.66 12.70
N PHE A 359 -40.68 -13.07 12.47
CA PHE A 359 -41.90 -13.83 12.16
C PHE A 359 -41.87 -14.52 10.80
N THR A 360 -41.03 -14.05 9.87
CA THR A 360 -40.83 -14.68 8.57
C THR A 360 -39.78 -15.79 8.58
N LYS A 361 -38.94 -15.85 9.62
CA LYS A 361 -37.90 -16.87 9.78
C LYS A 361 -38.48 -18.14 10.40
N ARG A 362 -37.76 -19.25 10.23
CA ARG A 362 -38.11 -20.56 10.80
C ARG A 362 -36.87 -21.18 11.44
N ALA A 363 -37.10 -22.24 12.22
CA ALA A 363 -36.03 -23.12 12.67
C ALA A 363 -35.25 -23.64 11.46
N VAL A 364 -33.92 -23.61 11.55
CA VAL A 364 -33.03 -24.24 10.58
C VAL A 364 -32.21 -25.33 11.28
N PRO A 365 -31.78 -26.38 10.58
CA PRO A 365 -30.86 -27.36 11.16
C PRO A 365 -29.59 -26.69 11.66
N PHE A 366 -29.08 -27.11 12.82
CA PHE A 366 -27.78 -26.67 13.29
C PHE A 366 -26.69 -27.12 12.29
N PRO A 367 -25.69 -26.28 12.00
CA PRO A 367 -24.52 -26.72 11.25
C PRO A 367 -23.83 -27.87 11.98
N ASN A 368 -23.38 -28.87 11.23
CA ASN A 368 -22.58 -29.95 11.79
C ASN A 368 -21.21 -29.42 12.24
N ASN A 369 -20.47 -30.23 12.99
CA ASN A 369 -19.19 -29.81 13.56
C ASN A 369 -18.14 -29.48 12.49
N GLU A 370 -18.12 -30.21 11.36
CA GLU A 370 -17.19 -29.96 10.27
C GLU A 370 -17.44 -28.61 9.60
N GLN A 371 -18.71 -28.27 9.37
CA GLN A 371 -19.13 -26.98 8.82
C GLN A 371 -18.76 -25.84 9.77
N MET A 372 -19.01 -25.99 11.07
CA MET A 372 -18.64 -24.97 12.06
C MET A 372 -17.13 -24.69 12.06
N VAL A 373 -16.31 -25.73 11.91
CA VAL A 373 -14.85 -25.59 11.81
C VAL A 373 -14.43 -24.95 10.49
N TYR A 374 -15.08 -25.32 9.38
CA TYR A 374 -14.84 -24.73 8.06
C TYR A 374 -15.18 -23.23 8.03
N ASP A 375 -16.34 -22.83 8.56
CA ASP A 375 -16.79 -21.43 8.60
C ASP A 375 -15.87 -20.55 9.47
N THR A 376 -15.24 -21.14 10.50
CA THR A 376 -14.19 -20.46 11.29
C THR A 376 -12.90 -20.24 10.47
N GLY A 377 -12.72 -21.04 9.42
CA GLY A 377 -11.54 -21.02 8.56
C GLY A 377 -11.28 -19.72 7.84
N GLU A 378 -12.32 -19.01 7.39
CA GLU A 378 -12.17 -17.76 6.63
C GLU A 378 -11.54 -16.63 7.46
N ASP A 379 -11.98 -16.46 8.72
CA ASP A 379 -11.37 -15.50 9.64
C ASP A 379 -9.95 -15.94 10.05
N LEU A 380 -9.76 -17.23 10.32
CA LEU A 380 -8.42 -17.79 10.61
C LEU A 380 -7.44 -17.52 9.47
N LYS A 381 -7.90 -17.75 8.23
CA LYS A 381 -7.18 -17.51 6.98
C LYS A 381 -6.75 -16.06 6.84
N ALA A 382 -7.66 -15.12 7.07
CA ALA A 382 -7.37 -13.68 7.05
C ALA A 382 -6.32 -13.30 8.11
N LYS A 383 -6.45 -13.82 9.34
CA LYS A 383 -5.49 -13.55 10.43
C LYS A 383 -4.10 -14.10 10.15
N ILE A 384 -4.00 -15.31 9.59
CA ILE A 384 -2.71 -15.90 9.20
C ILE A 384 -2.06 -15.06 8.11
N LYS A 385 -2.82 -14.60 7.10
CA LYS A 385 -2.32 -13.68 6.07
C LYS A 385 -1.73 -12.43 6.69
N ASP A 386 -2.43 -11.79 7.62
CA ASP A 386 -1.96 -10.59 8.31
C ASP A 386 -0.67 -10.82 9.10
N ILE A 387 -0.54 -11.97 9.76
CA ILE A 387 0.70 -12.36 10.44
C ILE A 387 1.86 -12.44 9.45
N ILE A 388 1.65 -13.05 8.28
CA ILE A 388 2.70 -13.24 7.26
C ILE A 388 3.12 -11.93 6.61
N VAL A 389 2.16 -11.05 6.31
CA VAL A 389 2.47 -9.75 5.69
C VAL A 389 3.23 -8.85 6.66
N ARG A 390 2.91 -8.89 7.96
CA ARG A 390 3.55 -8.05 8.98
C ARG A 390 4.90 -8.57 9.45
N ASN A 391 5.10 -9.88 9.43
CA ASN A 391 6.30 -10.53 9.96
C ASN A 391 7.02 -11.26 8.84
N LYS A 392 8.08 -10.67 8.31
CA LYS A 392 8.93 -11.33 7.31
C LYS A 392 9.94 -12.26 7.98
N PHE A 393 10.39 -13.28 7.25
CA PHE A 393 11.45 -14.20 7.70
C PHE A 393 12.83 -13.52 7.86
N ARG A 394 13.01 -12.36 7.23
CA ARG A 394 14.22 -11.54 7.27
C ARG A 394 13.90 -10.11 7.65
#